data_AF-A0A3A2J739-F1
#
_entry.id   AF-A0A3A2J739-F1
#
_cell.length_a   1.000
_cell.length_b   1.000
_cell.length_c   1.000
_cell.angle_alpha   90.00
_cell.angle_beta   90.00
_cell.angle_gamma   90.00
#
_symmetry.space_group_name_H-M   'P 1'
#
loop_
_entity.id
_entity.type
_entity.pdbx_description
1 polymer ?
#
loop_
_entity_poly.entity_id
_entity_poly.type
_entity_poly.pdbx_seq_one_letter_code
_entity_poly.pdbx_strand_id
1 'polypeptide(L)'
;MKAICYHNPRCGKSRLTLQLLQGHGIDVEVIEYLKTPPTDEVLDKLLLMLDMQPRELMRKNEQPYKDLSLSNIELDRNALIK
;
A
#
# COMPACT_ATOMS: atom_id res chain seq x y z
N MET A 1 -14.88 2.20 -15.97
CA MET A 1 -13.57 1.80 -15.43
C MET A 1 -13.68 1.90 -13.91
N LYS A 2 -13.39 0.83 -13.17
CA LYS A 2 -13.55 0.78 -11.70
C LYS A 2 -12.19 0.98 -11.05
N ALA A 3 -12.06 1.97 -10.17
CA ALA A 3 -10.83 2.21 -9.41
C ALA A 3 -10.79 1.29 -8.19
N ILE A 4 -9.60 0.84 -7.77
CA ILE A 4 -9.43 0.08 -6.52
C ILE A 4 -8.69 0.98 -5.52
N CYS A 5 -9.22 1.11 -4.32
CA CYS A 5 -8.64 1.88 -3.22
C CYS A 5 -8.28 0.95 -2.06
N TYR A 6 -6.97 0.75 -1.85
CA TYR A 6 -6.45 0.10 -0.64
C TYR A 6 -6.55 1.09 0.53
N HIS A 7 -7.57 0.87 1.37
CA HIS A 7 -8.01 1.84 2.36
C HIS A 7 -7.65 1.41 3.78
N ASN A 8 -7.24 2.38 4.59
CA ASN A 8 -7.14 2.23 6.05
C ASN A 8 -8.10 3.24 6.71
N PRO A 9 -9.20 2.79 7.33
CA PRO A 9 -10.17 3.69 7.98
C PRO A 9 -9.59 4.61 9.04
N ARG A 10 -8.46 4.23 9.66
CA ARG A 10 -7.78 5.04 10.69
C ARG A 10 -6.88 6.12 10.09
N CYS A 11 -6.52 6.03 8.80
CA CYS A 11 -5.64 6.99 8.13
C CYS A 11 -6.43 8.17 7.54
N GLY A 12 -6.21 9.39 8.06
CA GLY A 12 -6.88 10.60 7.58
C GLY A 12 -6.69 10.86 6.08
N LYS A 13 -5.47 10.69 5.55
CA LYS A 13 -5.18 10.85 4.12
C LYS A 13 -5.97 9.84 3.28
N SER A 14 -6.03 8.58 3.71
CA SER A 14 -6.77 7.53 3.00
C SER A 14 -8.28 7.83 2.95
N ARG A 15 -8.87 8.37 4.04
CA ARG A 15 -10.27 8.82 4.04
C ARG A 15 -10.52 9.98 3.08
N LEU A 16 -9.62 10.97 3.07
CA LEU A 16 -9.71 12.11 2.14
C LEU A 16 -9.61 11.66 0.68
N THR A 17 -8.72 10.72 0.35
CA THR A 17 -8.62 10.16 -1.00
C THR A 17 -9.92 9.47 -1.42
N LEU A 18 -10.50 8.63 -0.56
CA LEU A 18 -11.76 7.95 -0.88
C LEU A 18 -12.91 8.95 -1.08
N GLN A 19 -13.04 9.96 -0.21
CA GLN A 19 -14.03 11.02 -0.36
C GLN A 19 -13.86 11.81 -1.66
N LEU A 20 -12.61 12.12 -2.03
CA LEU A 20 -12.31 12.82 -3.27
C LEU A 20 -12.77 12.01 -4.49
N LEU A 21 -12.45 10.72 -4.54
CA LEU A 21 -12.84 9.84 -5.65
C LEU A 21 -14.37 9.73 -5.76
N GLN A 22 -15.05 9.50 -4.63
CA GLN A 22 -16.51 9.41 -4.56
C GLN A 22 -17.18 10.74 -4.93
N GLY A 23 -16.63 11.87 -4.50
CA GLY A 23 -17.13 13.22 -4.83
C GLY A 23 -17.05 13.55 -6.31
N HIS A 24 -16.16 12.89 -7.06
CA HIS A 24 -16.07 12.99 -8.52
C HIS A 24 -16.92 11.94 -9.26
N GLY A 25 -17.74 11.16 -8.54
CA GLY A 25 -18.58 10.13 -9.13
C GLY A 25 -17.81 8.92 -9.68
N ILE A 26 -16.58 8.70 -9.24
CA ILE A 26 -15.77 7.54 -9.65
C ILE A 26 -16.28 6.30 -8.92
N ASP A 27 -16.51 5.22 -9.67
CA ASP A 27 -16.78 3.90 -9.09
C ASP A 27 -15.50 3.32 -8.47
N VAL A 28 -15.50 3.17 -7.14
CA VAL A 28 -14.34 2.74 -6.36
C VAL A 28 -14.65 1.47 -5.59
N GLU A 29 -13.87 0.42 -5.82
CA GLU A 29 -13.77 -0.73 -4.94
C GLU A 29 -12.87 -0.42 -3.76
N VAL A 30 -13.36 -0.62 -2.54
CA VAL A 30 -12.59 -0.36 -1.32
C VAL A 30 -12.10 -1.67 -0.74
N ILE A 31 -10.78 -1.81 -0.59
CA ILE A 31 -10.14 -2.98 0.02
C ILE A 31 -9.46 -2.55 1.32
N GLU A 32 -9.89 -3.08 2.46
CA GLU A 32 -9.22 -2.86 3.75
C GLU A 32 -7.92 -3.69 3.81
N TYR A 33 -6.81 -3.15 3.31
CA TYR A 33 -5.56 -3.90 3.11
C TYR A 33 -4.94 -4.49 4.38
N LEU A 34 -5.32 -3.99 5.57
CA LEU A 34 -4.89 -4.57 6.85
C LEU A 34 -5.67 -5.84 7.23
N LYS A 35 -6.89 -6.01 6.68
CA LYS A 35 -7.72 -7.21 6.88
C LYS A 35 -7.57 -8.19 5.72
N THR A 36 -7.50 -7.64 4.50
CA THR A 36 -7.39 -8.40 3.25
C THR A 36 -6.17 -7.87 2.50
N PRO A 37 -4.95 -8.28 2.91
CA PRO A 37 -3.72 -7.83 2.26
C PRO A 37 -3.68 -8.29 0.79
N PRO A 38 -3.07 -7.49 -0.11
CA PRO A 38 -2.82 -7.94 -1.48
C PRO A 38 -1.87 -9.14 -1.48
N THR A 39 -1.95 -9.96 -2.53
CA THR A 39 -0.94 -10.99 -2.78
C THR A 39 0.37 -10.33 -3.23
N ASP A 40 1.48 -11.06 -3.12
CA ASP A 40 2.81 -10.64 -3.57
C ASP A 40 2.80 -10.15 -5.02
N GLU A 41 2.10 -10.88 -5.92
CA GLU A 41 1.93 -10.52 -7.33
C GLU A 41 1.18 -9.19 -7.53
N VAL A 42 0.17 -8.94 -6.70
CA VAL A 42 -0.60 -7.69 -6.75
C VAL A 42 0.25 -6.54 -6.20
N LEU A 43 0.97 -6.76 -5.11
CA LEU A 43 1.85 -5.75 -4.51
C LEU A 43 2.97 -5.36 -5.48
N ASP A 44 3.58 -6.32 -6.17
CA ASP A 44 4.60 -6.05 -7.18
C ASP A 44 4.05 -5.22 -8.35
N LYS A 45 2.87 -5.56 -8.86
CA LYS A 45 2.17 -4.76 -9.89
C LYS A 45 1.89 -3.34 -9.43
N LEU A 46 1.43 -3.15 -8.20
CA LEU A 46 1.16 -1.81 -7.64
C LEU A 46 2.44 -0.99 -7.57
N LEU A 47 3.54 -1.58 -7.11
CA LEU A 47 4.84 -0.92 -7.06
C LEU A 47 5.35 -0.50 -8.45
N LEU A 48 5.15 -1.34 -9.48
CA LEU A 48 5.46 -1.00 -10.87
C LEU A 48 4.60 0.16 -11.38
N MET A 49 3.30 0.16 -11.09
CA MET A 49 2.39 1.26 -11.48
C MET A 49 2.72 2.59 -10.79
N LEU A 50 3.25 2.52 -9.57
CA LEU A 50 3.66 3.69 -8.79
C LEU A 50 5.06 4.18 -9.14
N ASP A 51 5.82 3.43 -9.94
CA ASP A 51 7.25 3.66 -10.20
C ASP A 51 8.06 3.74 -8.89
N MET A 52 7.83 2.77 -7.99
CA MET A 52 8.44 2.74 -6.65
C MET A 52 9.09 1.39 -6.34
N GLN A 53 10.15 1.43 -5.54
CA GLN A 53 10.71 0.28 -4.84
C GLN A 53 9.95 0.02 -3.52
N PRO A 54 9.90 -1.23 -3.02
CA PRO A 54 9.16 -1.56 -1.79
C PRO A 54 9.51 -0.66 -0.60
N ARG A 55 10.79 -0.32 -0.45
CA ARG A 55 11.31 0.53 0.64
C ARG A 55 10.78 1.96 0.61
N GLU A 56 10.34 2.44 -0.54
CA GLU A 56 9.77 3.78 -0.71
C GLU A 56 8.32 3.84 -0.23
N LEU A 57 7.60 2.72 -0.33
CA LEU A 57 6.23 2.57 0.15
C LEU A 57 6.16 2.30 1.67
N MET A 58 7.20 1.70 2.25
CA MET A 58 7.23 1.29 3.66
C MET A 58 7.23 2.47 4.64
N ARG A 59 6.43 2.35 5.70
CA ARG A 59 6.41 3.31 6.82
C ARG A 59 7.56 3.06 7.78
N LYS A 60 8.69 3.73 7.56
CA LYS A 60 9.96 3.54 8.31
C LYS A 60 9.90 3.84 9.81
N ASN A 61 8.89 4.60 10.26
CA ASN A 61 8.75 4.99 11.67
C ASN A 61 7.92 4.00 12.49
N GLU A 62 7.29 3.01 11.86
CA GLU A 62 6.45 2.03 12.55
C GLU A 62 7.31 0.95 13.21
N GLN A 63 6.87 0.46 14.37
CA GLN A 63 7.61 -0.55 15.14
C GLN A 63 7.94 -1.82 14.34
N PRO A 64 7.03 -2.40 13.52
CA PRO A 64 7.34 -3.59 12.72
C PRO A 64 8.50 -3.39 11.74
N TYR A 65 8.71 -2.17 11.22
CA TYR A 65 9.83 -1.89 10.32
C TYR A 65 11.18 -2.05 11.02
N LYS A 66 11.24 -1.66 12.31
CA LYS A 66 12.44 -1.79 13.15
C LYS A 66 12.62 -3.23 13.60
N ASP A 67 11.57 -3.87 14.10
CA ASP A 67 11.62 -5.23 14.64
C ASP A 67 12.07 -6.25 13.59
N LEU A 68 11.64 -6.07 12.35
CA LEU A 68 12.00 -6.94 11.23
C LEU A 68 13.30 -6.51 10.51
N SER A 69 14.00 -5.51 11.04
CA SER A 69 15.25 -4.99 10.44
C SER A 69 15.11 -4.65 8.95
N LEU A 70 13.97 -4.09 8.54
CA LEU A 70 13.64 -3.81 7.13
C LEU A 70 14.50 -2.71 6.52
N SER A 71 15.41 -2.08 7.27
CA SER A 71 16.46 -1.20 6.74
C SER A 71 17.69 -1.96 6.21
N ASN A 72 17.80 -3.27 6.42
CA ASN A 72 18.93 -4.07 5.94
C ASN A 72 18.99 -4.04 4.40
N ILE A 73 20.06 -3.45 3.83
CA ILE A 73 20.25 -3.27 2.38
C ILE A 73 20.43 -4.57 1.61
N GLU A 74 20.80 -5.67 2.29
CA GLU A 74 20.94 -7.00 1.70
C GLU A 74 19.57 -7.62 1.34
N LEU A 75 18.47 -7.09 1.87
CA LEU A 75 17.12 -7.51 1.48
C LEU A 75 16.80 -6.97 0.08
N ASP A 76 16.69 -7.87 -0.88
CA ASP A 76 16.30 -7.54 -2.25
C ASP A 76 14.79 -7.24 -2.35
N ARG A 77 14.35 -6.87 -3.56
CA ARG A 77 12.94 -6.54 -3.83
C ARG A 77 12.00 -7.69 -3.47
N ASN A 78 12.37 -8.92 -3.81
CA ASN A 78 11.52 -10.10 -3.61
C ASN A 78 11.38 -10.41 -2.12
N ALA A 79 12.47 -10.29 -1.36
CA ALA A 79 12.46 -10.48 0.09
C ALA A 79 11.57 -9.45 0.82
N LEU A 80 11.38 -8.25 0.25
CA LEU A 80 10.58 -7.18 0.83
C LEU A 80 9.09 -7.21 0.45
N ILE A 81 8.72 -8.03 -0.54
CA ILE A 81 7.33 -8.19 -1.01
C ILE A 81 6.66 -9.41 -0.35
N LYS A 82 7.45 -10.31 0.24
CA LYS A 82 7.05 -11.61 0.78
C LYS A 82 6.60 -11.59 2.23
#